data_AF-A0AB33AEX5-F1
#
_entry.id   AF-A0AB33AEX5-F1
#
_cell.length_a   1.000
_cell.length_b   1.000
_cell.length_c   1.000
_cell.angle_alpha   90.00
_cell.angle_beta   90.00
_cell.angle_gamma   90.00
#
_symmetry.space_group_name_H-M   'P 1'
#
loop_
_entity.id
_entity.type
_entity.pdbx_description
1 polymer ?
#
loop_
_entity_poly.entity_id
_entity_poly.type
_entity_poly.pdbx_seq_one_letter_code
_entity_poly.pdbx_strand_id
1 'polypeptide(L)'
;MSFVEFDATPLRTREQVAREVHAVALDKGLDELASAIALMTISTEVGANDENGERQWWCPANPSRDEETMNYPHDSTSDDSRSSGYLQQQPGPNGEPWWGTAYDRMTLARSVGMFFDRLPDDYRRAADNPALAGQIAQRVQRSAYPDRYAQKWAEAWEVLRRALSDDEPTPPGGNSMAWTGDPIWLEDVLRPALGDRLKTLPGWQNAGHGDFKDIRGLMWHHTGNSRESAQSIRNGRPDLPGPLSNIHIAPDGTVTIVAVGVCWHAGQGSYPWLPTNNANWHTIGIECAWPDIAPDGSYDPGQRWPDAQIIAMRDVAAALTTKLGLDVSHNIGHKEYAGAAQGKWDPGNIDMNWFRSEVAKDMRGEFDPANPPTPPVVVPPPVLPGPANPRTDRQLLEEIWDQLRGPGGNGWPQLGGKTLVDAIAELTDKKAA
;
A
#
# COMPACT_ATOMS: atom_id res chain seq x y z
N MET A 1 -16.94 -21.95 -9.03
CA MET A 1 -15.95 -22.63 -8.19
C MET A 1 -16.37 -24.01 -7.79
N SER A 2 -15.46 -24.97 -7.98
CA SER A 2 -15.39 -26.26 -7.30
C SER A 2 -14.10 -26.27 -6.46
N PHE A 3 -14.20 -26.35 -5.14
CA PHE A 3 -13.04 -26.59 -4.27
C PHE A 3 -12.72 -28.10 -4.29
N VAL A 4 -11.44 -28.42 -4.27
CA VAL A 4 -10.94 -29.80 -4.18
C VAL A 4 -10.50 -30.13 -2.76
N GLU A 5 -9.83 -29.19 -2.09
CA GLU A 5 -9.31 -29.34 -0.74
C GLU A 5 -9.31 -28.00 0.00
N PHE A 6 -9.44 -28.07 1.33
CA PHE A 6 -9.27 -26.95 2.25
C PHE A 6 -8.23 -27.32 3.29
N ASP A 7 -7.39 -26.35 3.65
CA ASP A 7 -6.56 -26.43 4.84
C ASP A 7 -7.44 -26.37 6.11
N ALA A 8 -6.86 -26.73 7.25
CA ALA A 8 -7.57 -26.70 8.54
C ALA A 8 -8.05 -25.30 8.94
N THR A 9 -7.38 -24.24 8.47
CA THR A 9 -7.71 -22.85 8.76
C THR A 9 -7.47 -21.98 7.53
N PRO A 10 -8.29 -20.94 7.28
CA PRO A 10 -8.07 -20.05 6.17
C PRO A 10 -6.77 -19.25 6.34
N LEU A 11 -6.14 -18.87 5.23
CA LEU A 11 -4.90 -18.10 5.17
C LEU A 11 -5.06 -16.73 5.86
N ARG A 12 -6.26 -16.17 5.81
CA ARG A 12 -6.65 -14.89 6.42
C ARG A 12 -8.07 -15.01 6.96
N THR A 13 -8.37 -14.31 8.06
CA THR A 13 -9.76 -14.09 8.47
C THR A 13 -10.49 -13.19 7.47
N ARG A 14 -11.82 -13.23 7.45
CA ARG A 14 -12.63 -12.36 6.57
C ARG A 14 -12.36 -10.88 6.83
N GLU A 15 -12.14 -10.51 8.09
CA GLU A 15 -11.81 -9.14 8.50
C GLU A 15 -10.40 -8.72 8.06
N GLN A 16 -9.42 -9.64 8.06
CA GLN A 16 -8.09 -9.37 7.49
C GLN A 16 -8.18 -9.14 5.97
N VAL A 17 -8.94 -9.97 5.26
CA VAL A 17 -9.20 -9.76 3.82
C VAL A 17 -9.88 -8.42 3.57
N ALA A 18 -10.90 -8.06 4.36
CA ALA A 18 -11.61 -6.79 4.21
C ALA A 18 -10.73 -5.57 4.48
N ARG A 19 -9.84 -5.62 5.49
CA ARG A 19 -8.85 -4.55 5.75
C ARG A 19 -7.89 -4.38 4.58
N GLU A 20 -7.34 -5.47 4.04
CA GLU A 20 -6.40 -5.41 2.91
C GLU A 20 -7.10 -4.88 1.64
N VAL A 21 -8.32 -5.34 1.35
CA VAL A 21 -9.14 -4.82 0.23
C VAL A 21 -9.40 -3.33 0.38
N HIS A 22 -9.76 -2.88 1.59
CA HIS A 22 -10.05 -1.48 1.85
C HIS A 22 -8.79 -0.60 1.73
N ALA A 23 -7.64 -1.08 2.21
CA ALA A 23 -6.37 -0.38 2.07
C ALA A 23 -5.99 -0.16 0.58
N VAL A 24 -6.19 -1.18 -0.27
CA VAL A 24 -5.96 -1.05 -1.72
C VAL A 24 -6.96 -0.08 -2.37
N ALA A 25 -8.21 -0.05 -1.91
CA ALA A 25 -9.20 0.91 -2.39
C ALA A 25 -8.75 2.35 -2.09
N LEU A 26 -8.32 2.61 -0.86
CA LEU A 26 -7.84 3.93 -0.44
C LEU A 26 -6.59 4.38 -1.22
N ASP A 27 -5.63 3.48 -1.45
CA ASP A 27 -4.42 3.75 -2.26
C ASP A 27 -4.77 4.18 -3.70
N LYS A 28 -5.88 3.66 -4.23
CA LYS A 28 -6.42 4.02 -5.56
C LYS A 28 -7.40 5.20 -5.55
N GLY A 29 -7.59 5.88 -4.41
CA GLY A 29 -8.54 7.00 -4.28
C GLY A 29 -10.01 6.57 -4.38
N LEU A 30 -10.30 5.30 -4.08
CA LEU A 30 -11.64 4.73 -4.03
C LEU A 30 -12.17 4.72 -2.59
N ASP A 31 -13.47 4.50 -2.44
CA ASP A 31 -14.18 4.54 -1.15
C ASP A 31 -14.63 3.14 -0.66
N GLU A 32 -15.32 3.11 0.47
CA GLU A 32 -15.87 1.89 1.06
C GLU A 32 -16.82 1.14 0.13
N LEU A 33 -17.54 1.83 -0.75
CA LEU A 33 -18.44 1.16 -1.70
C LEU A 33 -17.64 0.33 -2.72
N ALA A 34 -16.49 0.83 -3.20
CA ALA A 34 -15.60 0.02 -4.03
C ALA A 34 -15.11 -1.22 -3.27
N SER A 35 -14.74 -1.02 -1.99
CA SER A 35 -14.32 -2.11 -1.10
C SER A 35 -15.43 -3.18 -0.97
N ALA A 36 -16.66 -2.76 -0.72
CA ALA A 36 -17.81 -3.65 -0.63
C ALA A 36 -18.07 -4.42 -1.93
N ILE A 37 -17.94 -3.78 -3.10
CA ILE A 37 -18.10 -4.45 -4.41
C ILE A 37 -17.03 -5.54 -4.63
N ALA A 38 -15.78 -5.29 -4.24
CA ALA A 38 -14.73 -6.31 -4.28
C ALA A 38 -15.00 -7.45 -3.29
N LEU A 39 -15.44 -7.14 -2.07
CA LEU A 39 -15.77 -8.16 -1.06
C LEU A 39 -17.00 -9.01 -1.42
N MET A 40 -18.00 -8.42 -2.07
CA MET A 40 -19.11 -9.17 -2.69
C MET A 40 -18.56 -10.20 -3.67
N THR A 41 -17.58 -9.79 -4.48
CA THR A 41 -16.92 -10.67 -5.44
C THR A 41 -16.18 -11.80 -4.75
N ILE A 42 -15.33 -11.49 -3.77
CA ILE A 42 -14.60 -12.51 -2.98
C ILE A 42 -15.57 -13.50 -2.33
N SER A 43 -16.62 -13.02 -1.66
CA SER A 43 -17.58 -13.92 -1.00
C SER A 43 -18.34 -14.82 -1.99
N THR A 44 -18.62 -14.33 -3.20
CA THR A 44 -19.24 -15.14 -4.26
C THR A 44 -18.28 -16.18 -4.81
N GLU A 45 -17.01 -15.81 -5.04
CA GLU A 45 -16.04 -16.67 -5.70
C GLU A 45 -15.48 -17.75 -4.77
N VAL A 46 -15.11 -17.37 -3.54
CA VAL A 46 -14.34 -18.23 -2.62
C VAL A 46 -14.98 -18.39 -1.25
N GLY A 47 -16.22 -17.90 -1.06
CA GLY A 47 -16.90 -18.02 0.22
C GLY A 47 -17.52 -19.40 0.43
N ALA A 48 -16.94 -20.18 1.33
CA ALA A 48 -17.37 -21.52 1.72
C ALA A 48 -17.28 -21.71 3.24
N ASN A 49 -18.01 -22.69 3.76
CA ASN A 49 -17.95 -23.01 5.18
C ASN A 49 -16.76 -23.95 5.47
N ASP A 50 -16.11 -23.78 6.61
CA ASP A 50 -15.12 -24.73 7.12
C ASP A 50 -15.78 -26.01 7.71
N GLU A 51 -14.97 -26.91 8.26
CA GLU A 51 -15.42 -28.18 8.86
C GLU A 51 -16.42 -27.99 10.02
N ASN A 52 -16.40 -26.82 10.68
CA ASN A 52 -17.29 -26.48 11.78
C ASN A 52 -18.57 -25.78 11.29
N GLY A 53 -18.70 -25.56 9.99
CA GLY A 53 -19.83 -24.86 9.38
C GLY A 53 -19.68 -23.34 9.40
N GLU A 54 -18.54 -22.80 9.83
CA GLU A 54 -18.29 -21.37 9.90
C GLU A 54 -17.88 -20.81 8.54
N ARG A 55 -18.47 -19.67 8.16
CA ARG A 55 -18.26 -19.06 6.84
C ARG A 55 -16.87 -18.44 6.75
N GLN A 56 -16.04 -18.92 5.82
CA GLN A 56 -14.71 -18.39 5.53
C GLN A 56 -14.60 -17.89 4.08
N TRP A 57 -13.53 -17.17 3.77
CA TRP A 57 -13.12 -16.83 2.40
C TRP A 57 -11.73 -17.41 2.15
N TRP A 58 -11.65 -18.35 1.22
CA TRP A 58 -10.45 -19.14 0.98
C TRP A 58 -9.62 -18.56 -0.18
N CYS A 59 -8.32 -18.77 -0.19
CA CYS A 59 -7.38 -18.48 -1.28
C CYS A 59 -6.98 -19.77 -2.01
N PRO A 60 -7.73 -20.21 -3.04
CA PRO A 60 -7.43 -21.46 -3.73
C PRO A 60 -6.32 -21.31 -4.77
N ALA A 61 -5.35 -22.23 -4.72
CA ALA A 61 -4.43 -22.50 -5.82
C ALA A 61 -5.07 -23.50 -6.81
N ASN A 62 -4.56 -23.57 -8.04
CA ASN A 62 -5.05 -24.46 -9.09
C ASN A 62 -3.96 -25.43 -9.57
N PRO A 63 -3.74 -26.55 -8.84
CA PRO A 63 -2.65 -27.48 -9.13
C PRO A 63 -2.81 -28.23 -10.45
N SER A 64 -4.01 -28.27 -11.04
CA SER A 64 -4.29 -29.12 -12.20
C SER A 64 -4.23 -28.41 -13.55
N ARG A 65 -4.40 -27.08 -13.56
CA ARG A 65 -4.52 -26.28 -14.79
C ARG A 65 -3.69 -24.98 -14.75
N ASP A 66 -3.12 -24.62 -13.60
CA ASP A 66 -2.25 -23.47 -13.41
C ASP A 66 -1.23 -23.72 -12.28
N GLU A 67 -0.41 -24.76 -12.43
CA GLU A 67 0.50 -25.31 -11.41
C GLU A 67 1.39 -24.25 -10.71
N GLU A 68 1.76 -23.18 -11.40
CA GLU A 68 2.57 -22.10 -10.84
C GLU A 68 1.92 -21.45 -9.60
N THR A 69 0.59 -21.49 -9.51
CA THR A 69 -0.17 -20.97 -8.36
C THR A 69 0.17 -21.68 -7.04
N MET A 70 0.65 -22.94 -7.10
CA MET A 70 1.08 -23.70 -5.93
C MET A 70 2.36 -23.16 -5.29
N ASN A 71 3.11 -22.30 -5.97
CA ASN A 71 4.33 -21.69 -5.45
C ASN A 71 4.05 -20.48 -4.53
N TYR A 72 2.79 -20.08 -4.37
CA TYR A 72 2.39 -18.91 -3.58
C TYR A 72 1.47 -19.32 -2.41
N PRO A 73 1.38 -18.52 -1.34
CA PRO A 73 0.52 -18.84 -0.20
C PRO A 73 -0.95 -19.07 -0.62
N HIS A 74 -1.50 -20.20 -0.19
CA HIS A 74 -2.87 -20.64 -0.41
C HIS A 74 -3.33 -21.43 0.81
N ASP A 75 -4.64 -21.60 0.98
CA ASP A 75 -5.29 -22.35 2.07
C ASP A 75 -6.30 -23.38 1.55
N SER A 76 -6.33 -23.55 0.23
CA SER A 76 -7.28 -24.40 -0.46
C SER A 76 -6.78 -24.67 -1.87
N THR A 77 -7.38 -25.64 -2.52
CA THR A 77 -7.14 -25.92 -3.94
C THR A 77 -8.46 -26.01 -4.71
N SER A 78 -8.42 -25.68 -6.00
CA SER A 78 -9.54 -25.82 -6.93
C SER A 78 -9.10 -26.46 -8.23
N ASP A 79 -10.07 -27.02 -8.96
CA ASP A 79 -9.91 -27.53 -10.33
C ASP A 79 -10.78 -26.75 -11.34
N ASP A 80 -11.29 -25.59 -10.93
CA ASP A 80 -12.19 -24.75 -11.73
C ASP A 80 -11.40 -23.98 -12.79
N SER A 81 -11.46 -24.46 -14.04
CA SER A 81 -10.75 -23.86 -15.18
C SER A 81 -9.28 -23.60 -14.82
N ARG A 82 -8.79 -22.37 -15.01
CA ARG A 82 -7.45 -21.89 -14.60
C ARG A 82 -7.55 -20.81 -13.52
N SER A 83 -8.68 -20.74 -12.81
CA SER A 83 -8.95 -19.69 -11.84
C SER A 83 -8.23 -19.95 -10.52
N SER A 84 -7.78 -18.88 -9.87
CA SER A 84 -6.99 -18.92 -8.65
C SER A 84 -7.15 -17.64 -7.80
N GLY A 85 -6.81 -17.75 -6.52
CA GLY A 85 -6.85 -16.66 -5.55
C GLY A 85 -8.26 -16.21 -5.14
N TYR A 86 -8.33 -15.21 -4.26
CA TYR A 86 -9.57 -14.72 -3.65
C TYR A 86 -10.62 -14.21 -4.65
N LEU A 87 -10.19 -13.71 -5.81
CA LEU A 87 -11.08 -13.20 -6.86
C LEU A 87 -11.25 -14.18 -8.02
N GLN A 88 -10.73 -15.41 -7.95
CA GLN A 88 -10.87 -16.39 -9.04
C GLN A 88 -10.52 -15.90 -10.43
N GLN A 89 -9.53 -15.03 -10.47
CA GLN A 89 -8.96 -14.52 -11.68
C GLN A 89 -8.18 -15.64 -12.38
N GLN A 90 -8.03 -15.54 -13.70
CA GLN A 90 -7.35 -16.57 -14.50
C GLN A 90 -6.49 -15.94 -15.61
N PRO A 91 -5.46 -16.66 -16.09
CA PRO A 91 -4.78 -16.28 -17.32
C PRO A 91 -5.71 -16.38 -18.53
N GLY A 92 -5.29 -15.78 -19.64
CA GLY A 92 -5.97 -15.80 -20.93
C GLY A 92 -6.03 -17.21 -21.53
N PRO A 93 -6.86 -17.41 -22.57
CA PRO A 93 -7.05 -18.72 -23.20
C PRO A 93 -5.75 -19.41 -23.65
N ASN A 94 -4.74 -18.63 -24.04
CA ASN A 94 -3.43 -19.14 -24.46
C ASN A 94 -2.33 -18.89 -23.43
N GLY A 95 -2.68 -18.58 -22.18
CA GLY A 95 -1.73 -18.29 -21.11
C GLY A 95 -1.29 -16.83 -21.00
N GLU A 96 -1.93 -15.92 -21.74
CA GLU A 96 -1.65 -14.48 -21.62
C GLU A 96 -1.99 -13.98 -20.20
N PRO A 97 -1.29 -12.97 -19.65
CA PRO A 97 -1.55 -12.47 -18.30
C PRO A 97 -2.80 -11.57 -18.23
N TRP A 98 -3.98 -12.09 -18.61
CA TRP A 98 -5.23 -11.32 -18.66
C TRP A 98 -5.61 -10.76 -17.27
N TRP A 99 -5.36 -11.54 -16.24
CA TRP A 99 -5.34 -11.09 -14.85
C TRP A 99 -3.94 -11.27 -14.25
N GLY A 100 -2.92 -10.77 -14.94
CA GLY A 100 -1.54 -10.84 -14.45
C GLY A 100 -0.93 -12.24 -14.46
N THR A 101 0.17 -12.40 -13.74
CA THR A 101 0.89 -13.65 -13.46
C THR A 101 0.21 -14.44 -12.34
N ALA A 102 0.68 -15.66 -12.06
CA ALA A 102 0.20 -16.42 -10.90
C ALA A 102 0.46 -15.65 -9.58
N TYR A 103 1.61 -14.98 -9.45
CA TYR A 103 1.90 -14.10 -8.32
C TYR A 103 0.85 -12.99 -8.14
N ASP A 104 0.45 -12.34 -9.24
CA ASP A 104 -0.54 -11.27 -9.21
C ASP A 104 -1.91 -11.77 -8.74
N ARG A 105 -2.33 -12.96 -9.17
CA ARG A 105 -3.63 -13.55 -8.80
C ARG A 105 -3.65 -14.09 -7.37
N MET A 106 -2.55 -14.70 -6.92
CA MET A 106 -2.43 -15.31 -5.59
C MET A 106 -2.14 -14.29 -4.48
N THR A 107 -1.67 -13.09 -4.83
CA THR A 107 -1.45 -12.00 -3.87
C THR A 107 -2.69 -11.12 -3.77
N LEU A 108 -3.38 -11.14 -2.62
CA LEU A 108 -4.65 -10.44 -2.41
C LEU A 108 -4.61 -8.97 -2.85
N ALA A 109 -3.67 -8.18 -2.34
CA ALA A 109 -3.57 -6.77 -2.73
C ALA A 109 -3.40 -6.53 -4.25
N ARG A 110 -2.63 -7.38 -4.94
CA ARG A 110 -2.38 -7.26 -6.40
C ARG A 110 -3.62 -7.66 -7.19
N SER A 111 -4.26 -8.77 -6.81
CA SER A 111 -5.49 -9.27 -7.43
C SER A 111 -6.63 -8.25 -7.31
N VAL A 112 -6.79 -7.66 -6.12
CA VAL A 112 -7.76 -6.60 -5.84
C VAL A 112 -7.42 -5.31 -6.60
N GLY A 113 -6.14 -4.96 -6.68
CA GLY A 113 -5.69 -3.81 -7.47
C GLY A 113 -6.11 -3.93 -8.94
N MET A 114 -5.89 -5.10 -9.56
CA MET A 114 -6.32 -5.37 -10.93
C MET A 114 -7.85 -5.33 -11.09
N PHE A 115 -8.60 -5.75 -10.07
CA PHE A 115 -10.06 -5.66 -10.05
C PHE A 115 -10.51 -4.20 -10.06
N PHE A 116 -9.91 -3.37 -9.21
CA PHE A 116 -10.20 -1.94 -9.15
C PHE A 116 -9.78 -1.18 -10.41
N ASP A 117 -8.70 -1.59 -11.08
CA ASP A 117 -8.31 -1.02 -12.38
C ASP A 117 -9.38 -1.22 -13.48
N ARG A 118 -10.32 -2.15 -13.26
CA ARG A 118 -11.43 -2.45 -14.18
C ARG A 118 -12.78 -1.95 -13.64
N LEU A 119 -12.81 -1.34 -12.46
CA LEU A 119 -14.03 -0.76 -11.87
C LEU A 119 -14.46 0.46 -12.71
N PRO A 120 -15.75 0.62 -13.04
CA PRO A 120 -16.20 1.77 -13.82
C PRO A 120 -16.15 3.06 -12.99
N ASP A 121 -15.81 4.20 -13.62
CA ASP A 121 -15.74 5.50 -12.95
C ASP A 121 -17.05 5.90 -12.25
N ASP A 122 -18.19 5.44 -12.77
CA ASP A 122 -19.52 5.72 -12.23
C ASP A 122 -20.03 4.69 -11.21
N TYR A 123 -19.14 3.84 -10.68
CA TYR A 123 -19.52 2.78 -9.72
C TYR A 123 -20.30 3.31 -8.49
N ARG A 124 -20.06 4.57 -8.10
CA ARG A 124 -20.76 5.23 -6.99
C ARG A 124 -22.27 5.33 -7.15
N ARG A 125 -22.79 5.19 -8.38
CA ARG A 125 -24.23 5.09 -8.63
C ARG A 125 -24.87 3.84 -8.01
N ALA A 126 -24.06 2.86 -7.61
CA ALA A 126 -24.50 1.68 -6.89
C ALA A 126 -24.65 1.90 -5.38
N ALA A 127 -24.47 3.13 -4.88
CA ALA A 127 -24.79 3.47 -3.50
C ALA A 127 -26.23 3.01 -3.17
N ASP A 128 -26.36 2.21 -2.10
CA ASP A 128 -27.62 1.60 -1.65
C ASP A 128 -28.35 0.76 -2.72
N ASN A 129 -27.66 0.30 -3.77
CA ASN A 129 -28.23 -0.50 -4.84
C ASN A 129 -27.44 -1.82 -5.02
N PRO A 130 -27.78 -2.87 -4.24
CA PRO A 130 -27.12 -4.17 -4.29
C PRO A 130 -27.14 -4.81 -5.68
N ALA A 131 -28.22 -4.62 -6.44
CA ALA A 131 -28.37 -5.18 -7.78
C ALA A 131 -27.38 -4.53 -8.75
N LEU A 132 -27.25 -3.20 -8.73
CA LEU A 132 -26.29 -2.49 -9.58
C LEU A 132 -24.84 -2.80 -9.16
N ALA A 133 -24.57 -2.87 -7.85
CA ALA A 133 -23.26 -3.28 -7.34
C ALA A 133 -22.88 -4.70 -7.81
N GLY A 134 -23.83 -5.64 -7.76
CA GLY A 134 -23.65 -6.99 -8.27
C GLY A 134 -23.38 -7.04 -9.78
N GLN A 135 -24.08 -6.21 -10.57
CA GLN A 135 -23.84 -6.08 -12.01
C GLN A 135 -22.45 -5.51 -12.31
N ILE A 136 -21.96 -4.56 -11.50
CA ILE A 136 -20.60 -4.03 -11.63
C ILE A 136 -19.58 -5.14 -11.36
N ALA A 137 -19.69 -5.84 -10.23
CA ALA A 137 -18.81 -6.97 -9.89
C ALA A 137 -18.78 -8.03 -11.00
N GLN A 138 -19.96 -8.43 -11.48
CA GLN A 138 -20.08 -9.39 -12.57
C GLN A 138 -19.39 -8.90 -13.85
N ARG A 139 -19.56 -7.63 -14.22
CA ARG A 139 -18.96 -7.04 -15.43
C ARG A 139 -17.44 -7.02 -15.33
N VAL A 140 -16.89 -6.67 -14.17
CA VAL A 140 -15.44 -6.70 -13.91
C VAL A 140 -14.91 -8.12 -14.08
N GLN A 141 -15.60 -9.10 -13.49
CA GLN A 141 -15.20 -10.51 -13.57
C GLN A 141 -15.51 -11.20 -14.91
N ARG A 142 -16.35 -10.58 -15.74
CA ARG A 142 -16.96 -11.20 -16.93
C ARG A 142 -17.65 -12.53 -16.60
N SER A 143 -18.33 -12.59 -15.46
CA SER A 143 -19.01 -13.79 -14.98
C SER A 143 -20.33 -14.05 -15.70
N ALA A 144 -20.67 -15.32 -15.93
CA ALA A 144 -21.93 -15.75 -16.55
C ALA A 144 -23.15 -15.68 -15.62
N TYR A 145 -22.96 -15.39 -14.32
CA TYR A 145 -24.01 -15.45 -13.30
C TYR A 145 -24.23 -14.09 -12.60
N PRO A 146 -25.03 -13.19 -13.20
CA PRO A 146 -25.21 -11.81 -12.72
C PRO A 146 -25.74 -11.70 -11.28
N ASP A 147 -26.68 -12.56 -10.92
CA ASP A 147 -27.44 -12.39 -9.67
C ASP A 147 -26.73 -12.90 -8.42
N ARG A 148 -25.57 -13.59 -8.57
CA ARG A 148 -24.86 -14.20 -7.43
C ARG A 148 -24.13 -13.18 -6.56
N TYR A 149 -23.64 -12.09 -7.16
CA TYR A 149 -22.87 -11.07 -6.43
C TYR A 149 -23.75 -10.20 -5.54
N ALA A 150 -24.93 -9.80 -6.03
CA ALA A 150 -25.86 -8.95 -5.28
C ALA A 150 -26.30 -9.59 -3.94
N GLN A 151 -26.36 -10.93 -3.90
CA GLN A 151 -26.68 -11.70 -2.68
C GLN A 151 -25.64 -11.53 -1.57
N LYS A 152 -24.41 -11.11 -1.93
CA LYS A 152 -23.29 -10.92 -1.00
C LYS A 152 -23.17 -9.51 -0.44
N TRP A 153 -24.09 -8.61 -0.80
CA TRP A 153 -24.08 -7.23 -0.32
C TRP A 153 -24.07 -7.12 1.20
N ALA A 154 -24.98 -7.82 1.89
CA ALA A 154 -25.07 -7.75 3.35
C ALA A 154 -23.82 -8.31 4.02
N GLU A 155 -23.35 -9.48 3.59
CA GLU A 155 -22.13 -10.13 4.11
C GLU A 155 -20.90 -9.22 3.90
N ALA A 156 -20.74 -8.63 2.72
CA ALA A 156 -19.62 -7.75 2.40
C ALA A 156 -19.59 -6.51 3.31
N TRP A 157 -20.72 -5.82 3.48
CA TRP A 157 -20.80 -4.65 4.35
C TRP A 157 -20.67 -5.00 5.84
N GLU A 158 -21.24 -6.13 6.28
CA GLU A 158 -21.09 -6.60 7.65
C GLU A 158 -19.61 -6.84 7.98
N VAL A 159 -18.91 -7.64 7.16
CA VAL A 159 -17.50 -7.94 7.36
C VAL A 159 -16.67 -6.67 7.26
N LEU A 160 -16.91 -5.80 6.26
CA LEU A 160 -16.18 -4.53 6.13
C LEU A 160 -16.36 -3.65 7.36
N ARG A 161 -17.58 -3.51 7.87
CA ARG A 161 -17.85 -2.70 9.07
C ARG A 161 -17.18 -3.29 10.31
N ARG A 162 -17.23 -4.60 10.53
CA ARG A 162 -16.50 -5.27 11.62
C ARG A 162 -14.98 -5.09 11.48
N ALA A 163 -14.49 -5.12 10.24
CA ALA A 163 -13.08 -4.97 9.95
C ALA A 163 -12.57 -3.55 10.22
N LEU A 164 -13.45 -2.55 10.09
CA LEU A 164 -13.16 -1.13 10.27
C LEU A 164 -13.63 -0.56 11.62
N SER A 165 -14.41 -1.30 12.41
CA SER A 165 -14.83 -0.87 13.75
C SER A 165 -13.67 -1.01 14.75
N ASP A 166 -13.49 0.03 15.58
CA ASP A 166 -12.47 0.07 16.64
C ASP A 166 -12.74 -0.91 17.80
N ASP A 167 -13.89 -1.60 17.79
CA ASP A 167 -14.33 -2.60 18.77
C ASP A 167 -14.50 -3.98 18.11
N GLU A 168 -13.49 -4.85 18.18
CA GLU A 168 -13.67 -6.30 18.33
C GLU A 168 -12.41 -6.93 18.97
N PRO A 169 -12.58 -7.88 19.90
CA PRO A 169 -11.50 -8.53 20.63
C PRO A 169 -10.78 -9.54 19.72
N THR A 170 -9.46 -9.45 19.60
CA THR A 170 -8.61 -10.45 18.92
C THR A 170 -8.61 -11.81 19.64
N PRO A 171 -8.96 -12.94 18.97
CA PRO A 171 -8.46 -14.28 19.31
C PRO A 171 -7.46 -14.77 18.23
N PRO A 172 -6.69 -15.84 18.50
CA PRO A 172 -5.26 -15.86 18.19
C PRO A 172 -4.94 -16.24 16.74
N GLY A 173 -4.02 -15.46 16.15
CA GLY A 173 -3.01 -15.93 15.20
C GLY A 173 -3.51 -16.56 13.90
N GLY A 174 -3.85 -15.74 12.91
CA GLY A 174 -3.59 -16.12 11.52
C GLY A 174 -2.08 -15.98 11.27
N ASN A 175 -1.44 -17.05 10.79
CA ASN A 175 0.01 -17.16 10.58
C ASN A 175 0.58 -16.04 9.67
N SER A 176 0.78 -14.83 10.21
CA SER A 176 2.08 -14.19 10.03
C SER A 176 3.07 -15.15 10.69
N MET A 177 4.13 -15.54 10.00
CA MET A 177 5.25 -16.18 10.68
C MET A 177 5.84 -15.13 11.63
N ALA A 178 5.21 -14.96 12.80
CA ALA A 178 5.67 -14.10 13.87
C ALA A 178 7.03 -14.68 14.25
N TRP A 179 8.07 -14.01 13.80
CA TRP A 179 9.39 -14.61 13.78
C TRP A 179 9.88 -14.68 15.23
N THR A 180 10.14 -15.88 15.75
CA THR A 180 10.54 -16.11 17.14
C THR A 180 12.06 -16.36 17.25
N GLY A 181 12.70 -15.82 18.28
CA GLY A 181 14.16 -15.88 18.51
C GLY A 181 14.82 -14.50 18.35
N ASP A 182 16.17 -14.40 18.27
CA ASP A 182 16.89 -13.18 17.84
C ASP A 182 17.35 -13.19 16.37
N PRO A 183 17.17 -12.09 15.59
CA PRO A 183 17.34 -12.06 14.15
C PRO A 183 18.82 -12.10 13.73
N ILE A 184 19.49 -13.20 14.03
CA ILE A 184 20.89 -13.49 13.68
C ILE A 184 21.14 -13.46 12.17
N TRP A 185 20.07 -13.55 11.37
CA TRP A 185 20.06 -13.42 9.91
C TRP A 185 20.14 -11.96 9.41
N LEU A 186 20.14 -10.95 10.29
CA LEU A 186 20.15 -9.54 9.89
C LEU A 186 21.26 -9.23 8.89
N GLU A 187 22.48 -9.71 9.13
CA GLU A 187 23.60 -9.48 8.23
C GLU A 187 23.37 -10.14 6.87
N ASP A 188 22.94 -11.40 6.83
CA ASP A 188 22.70 -12.14 5.59
C ASP A 188 21.60 -11.52 4.73
N VAL A 189 20.60 -10.92 5.37
CA VAL A 189 19.45 -10.30 4.69
C VAL A 189 19.78 -8.88 4.21
N LEU A 190 20.53 -8.13 5.01
CA LEU A 190 20.88 -6.75 4.68
C LEU A 190 22.06 -6.65 3.71
N ARG A 191 22.98 -7.62 3.72
CA ARG A 191 24.20 -7.60 2.89
C ARG A 191 23.89 -7.50 1.39
N PRO A 192 22.96 -8.27 0.80
CA PRO A 192 22.63 -8.15 -0.61
C PRO A 192 22.03 -6.79 -0.99
N ALA A 193 21.21 -6.19 -0.12
CA ALA A 193 20.56 -4.91 -0.37
C ALA A 193 21.53 -3.72 -0.23
N LEU A 194 22.50 -3.81 0.68
CA LEU A 194 23.32 -2.66 1.09
C LEU A 194 24.76 -2.71 0.58
N GLY A 195 25.28 -3.91 0.29
CA GLY A 195 26.66 -4.13 -0.11
C GLY A 195 27.65 -3.55 0.92
N ASP A 196 28.53 -2.67 0.45
CA ASP A 196 29.60 -2.06 1.25
C ASP A 196 29.10 -1.06 2.31
N ARG A 197 27.86 -0.56 2.18
CA ARG A 197 27.24 0.35 3.17
C ARG A 197 26.96 -0.35 4.50
N LEU A 198 26.78 -1.67 4.48
CA LEU A 198 26.49 -2.43 5.70
C LEU A 198 27.77 -2.69 6.51
N LYS A 199 27.74 -2.34 7.78
CA LYS A 199 28.77 -2.59 8.80
C LYS A 199 28.16 -3.32 9.99
N THR A 200 29.01 -3.85 10.85
CA THR A 200 28.59 -4.49 12.10
C THR A 200 29.49 -4.03 13.24
N LEU A 201 28.93 -3.87 14.43
CA LEU A 201 29.75 -3.67 15.62
C LEU A 201 30.28 -5.01 16.14
N PRO A 202 31.50 -5.08 16.71
CA PRO A 202 31.97 -6.29 17.36
C PRO A 202 30.96 -6.86 18.38
N GLY A 203 30.72 -8.17 18.31
CA GLY A 203 29.82 -8.89 19.21
C GLY A 203 28.34 -8.52 19.10
N TRP A 204 27.90 -7.93 17.98
CA TRP A 204 26.49 -7.58 17.75
C TRP A 204 25.53 -8.77 17.90
N GLN A 205 25.98 -9.98 17.61
CA GLN A 205 25.20 -11.23 17.76
C GLN A 205 24.86 -11.59 19.21
N ASN A 206 25.59 -11.02 20.18
CA ASN A 206 25.40 -11.28 21.61
C ASN A 206 24.95 -10.01 22.37
N ALA A 207 24.57 -8.96 21.65
CA ALA A 207 24.15 -7.68 22.21
C ALA A 207 22.63 -7.55 22.16
N GLY A 208 22.07 -6.94 23.21
CA GLY A 208 20.64 -6.82 23.46
C GLY A 208 20.40 -6.96 24.97
N HIS A 209 19.14 -6.89 25.41
CA HIS A 209 18.80 -7.27 26.79
C HIS A 209 17.73 -8.35 26.91
N GLY A 210 17.75 -9.28 25.96
CA GLY A 210 16.97 -10.50 25.95
C GLY A 210 16.58 -10.88 24.53
N ASP A 211 15.97 -12.05 24.41
CA ASP A 211 15.50 -12.56 23.12
C ASP A 211 14.18 -11.89 22.73
N PHE A 212 13.98 -11.62 21.44
CA PHE A 212 12.66 -11.19 20.96
C PHE A 212 11.60 -12.27 21.27
N LYS A 213 10.39 -11.82 21.64
CA LYS A 213 9.24 -12.73 21.81
C LYS A 213 8.76 -13.20 20.45
N ASP A 214 8.46 -12.23 19.59
CA ASP A 214 8.08 -12.40 18.21
C ASP A 214 8.28 -11.07 17.48
N ILE A 215 8.95 -11.06 16.34
CA ILE A 215 9.17 -9.84 15.56
C ILE A 215 7.95 -9.61 14.65
N ARG A 216 7.28 -8.49 14.87
CA ARG A 216 6.06 -8.06 14.17
C ARG A 216 6.29 -6.91 13.20
N GLY A 217 7.43 -6.22 13.26
CA GLY A 217 7.66 -5.08 12.39
C GLY A 217 8.91 -4.28 12.75
N LEU A 218 9.03 -3.12 12.12
CA LEU A 218 10.15 -2.19 12.25
C LEU A 218 9.66 -0.87 12.84
N MET A 219 10.42 -0.32 13.79
CA MET A 219 10.17 0.99 14.36
C MET A 219 11.29 1.96 14.00
N TRP A 220 10.94 3.04 13.32
CA TRP A 220 11.83 4.06 12.79
C TRP A 220 11.94 5.24 13.73
N HIS A 221 13.19 5.61 14.05
CA HIS A 221 13.54 6.69 14.95
C HIS A 221 14.50 7.65 14.26
N HIS A 222 14.57 8.87 14.80
CA HIS A 222 15.76 9.67 14.68
C HIS A 222 16.45 9.76 16.03
N THR A 223 17.77 9.89 16.00
CA THR A 223 18.59 9.98 17.21
C THR A 223 18.50 11.34 17.90
N GLY A 224 18.02 12.36 17.18
CA GLY A 224 18.01 13.75 17.65
C GLY A 224 19.35 14.45 17.48
N ASN A 225 20.34 13.82 16.83
CA ASN A 225 21.63 14.43 16.49
C ASN A 225 22.36 13.64 15.38
N SER A 226 22.70 14.31 14.28
CA SER A 226 23.38 13.73 13.12
C SER A 226 24.78 13.18 13.41
N ARG A 227 25.36 13.51 14.57
CA ARG A 227 26.67 13.03 15.02
C ARG A 227 26.61 11.74 15.83
N GLU A 228 25.42 11.22 16.11
CA GLU A 228 25.28 9.96 16.85
C GLU A 228 25.81 8.79 16.02
N SER A 229 26.46 7.86 16.72
CA SER A 229 27.19 6.74 16.11
C SER A 229 26.57 5.41 16.56
N ALA A 230 26.78 4.35 15.78
CA ALA A 230 26.42 3.00 16.20
C ALA A 230 26.97 2.65 17.60
N GLN A 231 28.18 3.13 17.93
CA GLN A 231 28.79 2.89 19.25
C GLN A 231 28.05 3.63 20.38
N SER A 232 27.56 4.86 20.15
CA SER A 232 26.76 5.56 21.16
C SER A 232 25.40 4.87 21.36
N ILE A 233 24.77 4.39 20.28
CA ILE A 233 23.55 3.56 20.38
C ILE A 233 23.82 2.26 21.16
N ARG A 234 24.95 1.58 20.92
CA ARG A 234 25.35 0.37 21.68
C ARG A 234 25.52 0.65 23.17
N ASN A 235 26.19 1.75 23.50
CA ASN A 235 26.52 2.09 24.88
C ASN A 235 25.29 2.62 25.63
N GLY A 236 24.37 3.27 24.92
CA GLY A 236 23.25 4.00 25.47
C GLY A 236 23.66 5.33 26.09
N ARG A 237 22.83 5.80 27.01
CA ARG A 237 22.97 7.11 27.67
C ARG A 237 22.95 6.96 29.19
N PRO A 238 23.40 7.97 29.97
CA PRO A 238 23.53 7.85 31.42
C PRO A 238 22.25 7.42 32.15
N ASP A 239 21.07 7.77 31.63
CA ASP A 239 19.75 7.42 32.16
C ASP A 239 19.15 6.13 31.57
N LEU A 240 19.74 5.58 30.50
CA LEU A 240 19.22 4.40 29.81
C LEU A 240 20.37 3.55 29.25
N PRO A 241 20.69 2.39 29.86
CA PRO A 241 21.73 1.51 29.34
C PRO A 241 21.38 1.03 27.94
N GLY A 242 22.37 0.99 27.05
CA GLY A 242 22.18 0.45 25.70
C GLY A 242 22.18 -1.09 25.67
N PRO A 243 21.89 -1.69 24.50
CA PRO A 243 21.68 -1.00 23.21
C PRO A 243 20.31 -0.32 23.08
N LEU A 244 20.32 0.89 22.49
CA LEU A 244 19.12 1.70 22.29
C LEU A 244 18.37 1.37 20.99
N SER A 245 18.98 0.67 20.04
CA SER A 245 18.32 0.14 18.85
C SER A 245 19.14 -0.99 18.24
N ASN A 246 18.52 -1.76 17.34
CA ASN A 246 19.16 -2.89 16.65
C ASN A 246 20.06 -2.41 15.51
N ILE A 247 19.67 -1.33 14.82
CA ILE A 247 20.35 -0.81 13.63
C ILE A 247 20.53 0.71 13.77
N HIS A 248 21.71 1.18 13.37
CA HIS A 248 22.03 2.60 13.19
C HIS A 248 22.19 2.93 11.70
N ILE A 249 21.70 4.09 11.26
CA ILE A 249 21.92 4.61 9.90
C ILE A 249 22.52 6.02 9.96
N ALA A 250 23.74 6.17 9.46
CA ALA A 250 24.47 7.44 9.40
C ALA A 250 23.97 8.35 8.25
N PRO A 251 24.29 9.66 8.26
CA PRO A 251 23.87 10.60 7.21
C PRO A 251 24.40 10.25 5.81
N ASP A 252 25.53 9.55 5.73
CA ASP A 252 26.13 9.10 4.47
C ASP A 252 25.54 7.79 3.93
N GLY A 253 24.51 7.24 4.61
CA GLY A 253 23.86 5.98 4.24
C GLY A 253 24.58 4.73 4.75
N THR A 254 25.63 4.86 5.56
CA THR A 254 26.23 3.72 6.26
C THR A 254 25.22 3.13 7.25
N VAL A 255 24.97 1.83 7.13
CA VAL A 255 24.07 1.06 8.00
C VAL A 255 24.92 0.19 8.90
N THR A 256 24.76 0.27 10.22
CA THR A 256 25.51 -0.56 11.17
C THR A 256 24.58 -1.40 12.02
N ILE A 257 24.77 -2.73 12.02
CA ILE A 257 24.08 -3.60 12.96
C ILE A 257 24.71 -3.43 14.34
N VAL A 258 23.90 -2.98 15.29
CA VAL A 258 24.27 -2.72 16.68
C VAL A 258 24.03 -3.95 17.54
N ALA A 259 22.87 -4.61 17.41
CA ALA A 259 22.47 -5.69 18.30
C ALA A 259 21.39 -6.56 17.66
N VAL A 260 21.40 -7.87 17.93
CA VAL A 260 20.31 -8.77 17.54
C VAL A 260 19.23 -8.86 18.60
N GLY A 261 19.57 -8.85 19.88
CA GLY A 261 18.57 -8.95 20.93
C GLY A 261 17.71 -7.69 21.05
N VAL A 262 16.71 -7.76 21.91
CA VAL A 262 15.79 -6.65 22.20
C VAL A 262 16.58 -5.41 22.62
N CYS A 263 16.22 -4.24 22.07
CA CYS A 263 16.85 -2.94 22.32
C CYS A 263 15.85 -1.91 22.88
N TRP A 264 16.31 -0.97 23.71
CA TRP A 264 15.42 -0.11 24.50
C TRP A 264 15.00 1.14 23.71
N HIS A 265 14.14 0.98 22.70
CA HIS A 265 13.81 2.04 21.74
C HIS A 265 12.37 2.60 21.82
N ALA A 266 11.36 1.79 22.15
CA ALA A 266 9.95 2.17 22.00
C ALA A 266 9.34 2.88 23.22
N GLY A 267 9.69 2.47 24.45
CA GLY A 267 9.11 3.06 25.65
C GLY A 267 7.58 2.90 25.74
N GLN A 268 6.87 3.93 26.23
CA GLN A 268 5.42 3.92 26.42
C GLN A 268 4.67 4.30 25.13
N GLY A 269 3.65 3.55 24.75
CA GLY A 269 2.90 3.81 23.54
C GLY A 269 1.92 2.70 23.20
N SER A 270 1.17 2.89 22.13
CA SER A 270 0.21 1.92 21.62
C SER A 270 0.15 1.99 20.10
N TYR A 271 0.00 0.85 19.45
CA TYR A 271 -0.26 0.74 18.02
C TYR A 271 -1.09 -0.54 17.79
N PRO A 272 -2.03 -0.59 16.83
CA PRO A 272 -3.07 -1.64 16.77
C PRO A 272 -2.59 -3.10 16.87
N TRP A 273 -1.41 -3.44 16.36
CA TRP A 273 -0.85 -4.81 16.38
C TRP A 273 0.30 -5.01 17.38
N LEU A 274 0.60 -4.00 18.21
CA LEU A 274 1.63 -4.06 19.25
C LEU A 274 1.01 -4.07 20.64
N PRO A 275 1.55 -4.87 21.58
CA PRO A 275 1.13 -4.75 22.96
C PRO A 275 1.52 -3.38 23.52
N THR A 276 0.55 -2.72 24.15
CA THR A 276 0.72 -1.41 24.80
C THR A 276 1.93 -1.42 25.73
N ASN A 277 2.78 -0.41 25.61
CA ASN A 277 4.00 -0.21 26.40
C ASN A 277 5.04 -1.34 26.35
N ASN A 278 4.92 -2.28 25.40
CA ASN A 278 5.82 -3.42 25.31
C ASN A 278 6.42 -3.64 23.92
N ALA A 279 6.41 -2.63 23.05
CA ALA A 279 6.82 -2.77 21.65
C ALA A 279 8.29 -3.16 21.42
N ASN A 280 9.19 -2.90 22.38
CA ASN A 280 10.60 -3.32 22.30
C ASN A 280 10.72 -4.81 21.96
N TRP A 281 9.91 -5.66 22.59
CA TRP A 281 9.97 -7.12 22.44
C TRP A 281 9.39 -7.64 21.12
N HIS A 282 8.87 -6.73 20.29
CA HIS A 282 8.09 -7.07 19.11
C HIS A 282 8.51 -6.33 17.83
N THR A 283 9.49 -5.43 17.92
CA THR A 283 9.92 -4.64 16.77
C THR A 283 11.42 -4.47 16.73
N ILE A 284 11.99 -4.52 15.52
CA ILE A 284 13.39 -4.15 15.32
C ILE A 284 13.44 -2.61 15.34
N GLY A 285 14.25 -2.04 16.23
CA GLY A 285 14.46 -0.59 16.31
C GLY A 285 15.55 -0.12 15.35
N ILE A 286 15.26 0.92 14.57
CA ILE A 286 16.22 1.55 13.65
C ILE A 286 16.37 3.03 13.98
N GLU A 287 17.58 3.42 14.34
CA GLU A 287 17.95 4.78 14.73
C GLU A 287 18.71 5.49 13.61
N CYS A 288 18.15 6.59 13.10
CA CYS A 288 18.77 7.37 12.03
C CYS A 288 19.41 8.64 12.59
N ALA A 289 20.69 8.86 12.29
CA ALA A 289 21.45 10.03 12.73
C ALA A 289 20.93 11.32 12.07
N TRP A 290 20.07 12.07 12.78
CA TRP A 290 19.39 13.29 12.33
C TRP A 290 18.71 13.99 13.52
N PRO A 291 18.54 15.33 13.55
CA PRO A 291 19.02 16.36 12.62
C PRO A 291 20.40 16.92 13.01
N ASP A 292 20.90 17.92 12.28
CA ASP A 292 22.07 18.69 12.72
C ASP A 292 21.71 19.57 13.92
N ILE A 293 22.47 19.40 15.01
CA ILE A 293 22.33 20.24 16.21
C ILE A 293 23.40 21.33 16.20
N ALA A 294 22.93 22.58 16.31
CA ALA A 294 23.77 23.76 16.46
C ALA A 294 24.43 23.81 17.85
N PRO A 295 25.53 24.55 18.03
CA PRO A 295 26.22 24.63 19.33
C PRO A 295 25.36 25.11 20.50
N ASP A 296 24.29 25.86 20.23
CA ASP A 296 23.34 26.35 21.23
C ASP A 296 22.20 25.34 21.53
N GLY A 297 22.22 24.16 20.91
CA GLY A 297 21.22 23.11 21.06
C GLY A 297 20.00 23.26 20.17
N SER A 298 19.92 24.30 19.34
CA SER A 298 18.85 24.48 18.36
C SER A 298 19.01 23.57 17.13
N TYR A 299 17.91 23.34 16.42
CA TYR A 299 17.87 22.55 15.19
C TYR A 299 16.74 23.02 14.27
N ASP A 300 16.85 22.70 12.97
CA ASP A 300 15.79 22.95 11.99
C ASP A 300 14.86 21.72 11.88
N PRO A 301 13.59 21.80 12.34
CA PRO A 301 12.64 20.70 12.20
C PRO A 301 12.28 20.41 10.74
N GLY A 302 12.53 21.36 9.82
CA GLY A 302 12.36 21.23 8.38
C GLY A 302 13.60 20.72 7.65
N GLN A 303 14.68 20.37 8.36
CA GLN A 303 15.93 19.93 7.73
C GLN A 303 15.66 18.76 6.78
N ARG A 304 16.15 18.89 5.54
CA ARG A 304 16.07 17.83 4.54
C ARG A 304 16.90 16.63 5.00
N TRP A 305 16.31 15.44 4.92
CA TRP A 305 17.05 14.19 5.12
C TRP A 305 18.08 13.98 4.01
N PRO A 306 19.32 13.56 4.33
CA PRO A 306 20.30 13.18 3.33
C PRO A 306 19.80 12.06 2.42
N ASP A 307 20.04 12.19 1.11
CA ASP A 307 19.55 11.21 0.12
C ASP A 307 20.10 9.81 0.36
N ALA A 308 21.39 9.70 0.69
CA ALA A 308 22.03 8.42 0.98
C ALA A 308 21.43 7.73 2.21
N GLN A 309 21.02 8.50 3.21
CA GLN A 309 20.34 7.99 4.41
C GLN A 309 18.93 7.51 4.09
N ILE A 310 18.14 8.27 3.33
CA ILE A 310 16.80 7.85 2.89
C ILE A 310 16.86 6.57 2.04
N ILE A 311 17.80 6.48 1.11
CA ILE A 311 18.01 5.27 0.29
C ILE A 311 18.33 4.09 1.22
N ALA A 312 19.24 4.25 2.17
CA ALA A 312 19.57 3.20 3.13
C ALA A 312 18.37 2.79 4.01
N MET A 313 17.56 3.75 4.48
CA MET A 313 16.34 3.47 5.23
C MET A 313 15.37 2.62 4.41
N ARG A 314 15.13 3.00 3.15
CA ARG A 314 14.25 2.26 2.23
C ARG A 314 14.74 0.84 1.98
N ASP A 315 16.03 0.68 1.65
CA ASP A 315 16.62 -0.63 1.33
C ASP A 315 16.60 -1.56 2.56
N VAL A 316 16.88 -1.02 3.76
CA VAL A 316 16.75 -1.75 5.03
C VAL A 316 15.31 -2.18 5.26
N ALA A 317 14.36 -1.26 5.13
CA ALA A 317 12.94 -1.55 5.30
C ALA A 317 12.48 -2.67 4.36
N ALA A 318 12.77 -2.54 3.06
CA ALA A 318 12.35 -3.48 2.05
C ALA A 318 12.93 -4.88 2.30
N ALA A 319 14.22 -4.97 2.61
CA ALA A 319 14.89 -6.25 2.88
C ALA A 319 14.31 -6.95 4.12
N LEU A 320 14.15 -6.22 5.23
CA LEU A 320 13.65 -6.78 6.48
C LEU A 320 12.15 -7.13 6.40
N THR A 321 11.33 -6.24 5.84
CA THR A 321 9.89 -6.48 5.65
C THR A 321 9.66 -7.69 4.74
N THR A 322 10.43 -7.83 3.65
CA THR A 322 10.38 -9.01 2.77
C THR A 322 10.77 -10.27 3.53
N LYS A 323 11.87 -10.25 4.29
CA LYS A 323 12.34 -11.39 5.07
C LYS A 323 11.31 -11.87 6.10
N LEU A 324 10.62 -10.93 6.75
CA LEU A 324 9.61 -11.23 7.77
C LEU A 324 8.27 -11.68 7.17
N GLY A 325 8.10 -11.60 5.84
CA GLY A 325 6.83 -11.93 5.18
C GLY A 325 5.71 -10.95 5.53
N LEU A 326 6.07 -9.70 5.82
CA LEU A 326 5.16 -8.63 6.23
C LEU A 326 4.85 -7.70 5.06
N ASP A 327 3.77 -6.93 5.18
CA ASP A 327 3.51 -5.79 4.31
C ASP A 327 4.07 -4.48 4.90
N VAL A 328 4.07 -3.42 4.08
CA VAL A 328 4.69 -2.13 4.44
C VAL A 328 4.03 -1.44 5.64
N SER A 329 2.80 -1.79 6.03
CA SER A 329 2.16 -1.23 7.24
C SER A 329 2.90 -1.59 8.53
N HIS A 330 3.74 -2.62 8.50
CA HIS A 330 4.60 -3.02 9.63
C HIS A 330 5.88 -2.17 9.76
N ASN A 331 5.99 -1.08 9.02
CA ASN A 331 7.00 -0.03 9.20
C ASN A 331 6.34 1.18 9.87
N ILE A 332 6.64 1.44 11.14
CA ILE A 332 6.03 2.55 11.89
C ILE A 332 7.08 3.54 12.38
N GLY A 333 6.73 4.81 12.43
CA GLY A 333 7.52 5.82 13.12
C GLY A 333 7.27 5.78 14.62
N HIS A 334 8.25 6.13 15.44
CA HIS A 334 8.03 6.22 16.89
C HIS A 334 6.88 7.16 17.25
N LYS A 335 6.68 8.23 16.48
CA LYS A 335 5.55 9.17 16.59
C LYS A 335 4.19 8.52 16.43
N GLU A 336 4.06 7.47 15.62
CA GLU A 336 2.79 6.76 15.44
C GLU A 336 2.48 5.85 16.63
N TYR A 337 3.51 5.37 17.34
CA TYR A 337 3.38 4.54 18.54
C TYR A 337 3.25 5.36 19.83
N ALA A 338 4.13 6.34 20.00
CA ALA A 338 4.37 7.09 21.24
C ALA A 338 4.07 8.58 21.13
N GLY A 339 3.62 9.09 19.98
CA GLY A 339 3.29 10.51 19.81
C GLY A 339 2.19 10.98 20.75
N ALA A 340 1.08 10.23 20.81
CA ALA A 340 -0.02 10.55 21.73
C ALA A 340 0.35 10.35 23.22
N ALA A 341 1.19 9.37 23.53
CA ALA A 341 1.54 8.99 24.90
C ALA A 341 2.67 9.84 25.50
N GLN A 342 3.62 10.27 24.68
CA GLN A 342 4.89 10.87 25.11
C GLN A 342 5.25 12.16 24.36
N GLY A 343 4.47 12.57 23.35
CA GLY A 343 4.81 13.72 22.50
C GLY A 343 5.97 13.44 21.54
N LYS A 344 6.27 12.17 21.28
CA LYS A 344 7.32 11.75 20.34
C LYS A 344 6.96 12.17 18.90
N TRP A 345 7.93 12.71 18.19
CA TRP A 345 7.76 13.19 16.81
C TRP A 345 8.74 12.52 15.83
N ASP A 346 9.62 11.67 16.33
CA ASP A 346 10.57 10.90 15.54
C ASP A 346 9.86 9.83 14.66
N PRO A 347 10.30 9.57 13.41
CA PRO A 347 11.53 10.01 12.75
C PRO A 347 11.38 11.38 12.04
N GLY A 348 10.86 12.37 12.75
CA GLY A 348 10.98 13.76 12.40
C GLY A 348 9.91 14.17 11.39
N ASN A 349 10.35 14.97 10.42
CA ASN A 349 9.52 15.46 9.34
C ASN A 349 9.26 14.42 8.22
N ILE A 350 9.67 13.16 8.37
CA ILE A 350 9.33 12.09 7.41
C ILE A 350 7.84 11.81 7.47
N ASP A 351 7.14 11.89 6.34
CA ASP A 351 5.80 11.33 6.20
C ASP A 351 5.91 9.80 6.10
N MET A 352 5.34 9.09 7.10
CA MET A 352 5.42 7.64 7.16
C MET A 352 4.60 6.95 6.06
N ASN A 353 3.55 7.58 5.54
CA ASN A 353 2.80 7.04 4.39
C ASN A 353 3.63 7.12 3.12
N TRP A 354 4.28 8.26 2.88
CA TRP A 354 5.24 8.39 1.80
C TRP A 354 6.37 7.38 1.94
N PHE A 355 6.97 7.26 3.13
CA PHE A 355 8.05 6.30 3.35
C PHE A 355 7.62 4.86 3.06
N ARG A 356 6.47 4.41 3.59
CA ARG A 356 5.89 3.10 3.26
C ARG A 356 5.67 2.90 1.76
N SER A 357 5.29 3.94 1.04
CA SER A 357 5.14 3.88 -0.43
C SER A 357 6.48 3.66 -1.13
N GLU A 358 7.56 4.28 -0.67
CA GLU A 358 8.91 4.07 -1.19
C GLU A 358 9.42 2.66 -0.88
N VAL A 359 9.14 2.15 0.32
CA VAL A 359 9.43 0.75 0.68
C VAL A 359 8.67 -0.21 -0.23
N ALA A 360 7.40 0.06 -0.52
CA ALA A 360 6.59 -0.79 -1.39
C ALA A 360 7.14 -0.84 -2.82
N LYS A 361 7.64 0.29 -3.35
CA LYS A 361 8.31 0.36 -4.66
C LYS A 361 9.59 -0.48 -4.66
N ASP A 362 10.38 -0.41 -3.60
CA ASP A 362 11.62 -1.17 -3.46
C ASP A 362 11.37 -2.67 -3.35
N MET A 363 10.38 -3.09 -2.56
CA MET A 363 9.94 -4.49 -2.48
C MET A 363 9.44 -5.02 -3.84
N ARG A 364 8.98 -4.16 -4.76
CA ARG A 364 8.61 -4.53 -6.14
C ARG A 364 9.80 -4.53 -7.11
N GLY A 365 11.00 -4.18 -6.65
CA GLY A 365 12.21 -4.11 -7.47
C GLY A 365 12.31 -2.84 -8.32
N GLU A 366 11.51 -1.80 -8.08
CA GLU A 366 11.52 -0.58 -8.91
C GLU A 366 12.83 0.24 -8.80
N PHE A 367 13.64 -0.05 -7.78
CA PHE A 367 14.95 0.56 -7.58
C PHE A 367 16.11 -0.40 -7.88
N ASP A 368 15.83 -1.62 -8.34
CA ASP A 368 16.87 -2.57 -8.73
C ASP A 368 17.56 -2.06 -10.01
N PRO A 369 18.85 -1.70 -9.98
CA PRO A 369 19.56 -1.24 -11.16
C PRO A 369 19.67 -2.33 -12.25
N ALA A 370 19.49 -3.61 -11.91
CA ALA A 370 19.44 -4.71 -12.88
C ALA A 370 18.07 -4.86 -13.56
N ASN A 371 17.01 -4.32 -12.94
CA ASN A 371 15.64 -4.31 -13.46
C ASN A 371 15.14 -2.85 -13.53
N PRO A 372 15.63 -2.04 -14.49
CA PRO A 372 15.16 -0.66 -14.60
C PRO A 372 13.64 -0.66 -14.72
N PRO A 373 12.93 0.22 -14.00
CA PRO A 373 11.48 0.27 -14.05
C PRO A 373 11.06 0.39 -15.51
N THR A 374 10.14 -0.47 -15.95
CA THR A 374 9.52 -0.35 -17.26
C THR A 374 9.02 1.09 -17.35
N PRO A 375 9.44 1.89 -18.36
CA PRO A 375 8.89 3.22 -18.53
C PRO A 375 7.39 3.11 -18.42
N PRO A 376 6.70 4.03 -17.70
CA PRO A 376 5.25 4.01 -17.67
C PRO A 376 4.79 3.87 -19.11
N VAL A 377 3.97 2.85 -19.38
CA VAL A 377 3.39 2.68 -20.72
C VAL A 377 2.74 4.03 -21.01
N VAL A 378 3.36 4.81 -21.88
CA VAL A 378 2.73 5.98 -22.46
C VAL A 378 1.65 5.35 -23.30
N VAL A 379 0.49 5.11 -22.71
CA VAL A 379 -0.71 4.79 -23.45
C VAL A 379 -0.83 6.00 -24.37
N PRO A 380 -0.63 5.85 -25.69
CA PRO A 380 -0.89 6.94 -26.58
C PRO A 380 -2.31 7.38 -26.24
N PRO A 381 -2.57 8.69 -26.05
CA PRO A 381 -3.94 9.16 -25.85
C PRO A 381 -4.80 8.45 -26.90
N PRO A 382 -5.98 7.92 -26.52
CA PRO A 382 -6.81 7.17 -27.46
C PRO A 382 -6.84 7.97 -28.75
N VAL A 383 -6.47 7.32 -29.86
CA VAL A 383 -6.59 7.94 -31.18
C VAL A 383 -8.08 8.12 -31.36
N LEU A 384 -8.56 9.29 -30.94
CA LEU A 384 -9.93 9.70 -31.18
C LEU A 384 -10.10 9.59 -32.70
N PRO A 385 -11.19 8.99 -33.20
CA PRO A 385 -11.49 9.11 -34.61
C PRO A 385 -11.41 10.59 -34.95
N GLY A 386 -10.64 10.91 -35.99
CA GLY A 386 -10.50 12.29 -36.45
C GLY A 386 -11.90 12.92 -36.52
N PRO A 387 -12.06 14.18 -36.11
CA PRO A 387 -13.37 14.80 -36.07
C PRO A 387 -14.07 14.56 -37.41
N ALA A 388 -15.36 14.24 -37.38
CA ALA A 388 -16.17 14.09 -38.60
C ALA A 388 -16.14 15.37 -39.47
N ASN A 389 -15.69 16.48 -38.87
CA ASN A 389 -15.39 17.72 -39.54
C ASN A 389 -14.00 17.67 -40.20
N PRO A 390 -13.89 17.78 -41.54
CA PRO A 390 -12.61 17.79 -42.26
C PRO A 390 -11.81 19.09 -42.06
N ARG A 391 -12.33 20.06 -41.30
CA ARG A 391 -11.63 21.31 -41.00
C ARG A 391 -10.47 21.06 -40.05
N THR A 392 -9.34 21.67 -40.38
CA THR A 392 -8.14 21.72 -39.54
C THR A 392 -8.40 22.51 -38.26
N ASP A 393 -7.60 22.27 -37.22
CA ASP A 393 -7.62 23.05 -35.98
C ASP A 393 -7.51 24.56 -36.24
N ARG A 394 -6.69 24.95 -37.22
CA ARG A 394 -6.56 26.36 -37.62
C ARG A 394 -7.87 26.94 -38.15
N GLN A 395 -8.58 26.21 -39.00
CA GLN A 395 -9.88 26.64 -39.56
C GLN A 395 -10.95 26.71 -38.47
N LEU A 396 -10.95 25.78 -37.52
CA LEU A 396 -11.86 25.79 -36.37
C LEU A 396 -11.58 27.00 -35.46
N LEU A 397 -10.30 27.31 -35.20
CA LEU A 397 -9.91 28.47 -34.41
C LEU A 397 -10.28 29.80 -35.09
N GLU A 398 -10.12 29.89 -36.42
CA GLU A 398 -10.57 31.04 -37.20
C GLU A 398 -12.10 31.20 -37.17
N GLU A 399 -12.83 30.09 -37.31
CA GLU A 399 -14.30 30.09 -37.22
C GLU A 399 -14.78 30.51 -35.83
N ILE A 400 -14.17 29.99 -34.75
CA ILE A 400 -14.47 30.40 -33.37
C ILE A 400 -14.16 31.89 -33.18
N TRP A 401 -13.02 32.36 -33.68
CA TRP A 401 -12.62 33.76 -33.60
C TRP A 401 -13.64 34.67 -34.29
N ASP A 402 -14.04 34.34 -35.52
CA ASP A 402 -15.04 35.10 -36.27
C ASP A 402 -16.43 35.02 -35.62
N GLN A 403 -16.81 33.88 -35.03
CA GLN A 403 -18.06 33.76 -34.26
C GLN A 403 -18.10 34.69 -33.06
N LEU A 404 -17.02 34.75 -32.29
CA LEU A 404 -16.94 35.58 -31.09
C LEU A 404 -16.80 37.07 -31.42
N ARG A 405 -16.01 37.42 -32.45
CA ARG A 405 -15.55 38.78 -32.73
C ARG A 405 -16.18 39.41 -33.97
N GLY A 406 -16.94 38.67 -34.76
CA GLY A 406 -17.42 39.07 -36.08
C GLY A 406 -16.35 38.91 -37.17
N PRO A 407 -16.74 38.96 -38.46
CA PRO A 407 -15.82 38.75 -39.59
C PRO A 407 -14.57 39.64 -39.52
N GLY A 408 -13.39 39.02 -39.44
CA GLY A 408 -12.11 39.73 -39.36
C GLY A 408 -11.92 40.52 -38.05
N GLY A 409 -12.72 40.22 -37.03
CA GLY A 409 -12.68 40.89 -35.73
C GLY A 409 -13.39 42.25 -35.64
N ASN A 410 -14.20 42.60 -36.65
CA ASN A 410 -14.84 43.92 -36.78
C ASN A 410 -16.28 43.99 -36.25
N GLY A 411 -16.70 42.99 -35.48
CA GLY A 411 -18.07 42.85 -35.01
C GLY A 411 -19.04 42.36 -36.07
N TRP A 412 -20.22 41.97 -35.62
CA TRP A 412 -21.25 41.40 -36.48
C TRP A 412 -22.17 42.50 -37.03
N PRO A 413 -22.42 42.54 -38.35
CA PRO A 413 -23.37 43.50 -38.92
C PRO A 413 -24.78 43.38 -38.32
N GLN A 414 -25.22 42.18 -37.97
CA GLN A 414 -26.53 41.96 -37.35
C GLN A 414 -26.60 42.49 -35.91
N LEU A 415 -25.45 42.70 -35.27
CA LEU A 415 -25.31 43.28 -33.94
C LEU A 415 -24.90 44.77 -34.00
N GLY A 416 -25.02 45.40 -35.18
CA GLY A 416 -24.64 46.81 -35.36
C GLY A 416 -23.14 47.06 -35.29
N GLY A 417 -22.31 46.09 -35.73
CA GLY A 417 -20.85 46.17 -35.68
C GLY A 417 -20.25 45.82 -34.32
N LYS A 418 -21.03 45.17 -33.44
CA LYS A 418 -20.58 44.76 -32.10
C LYS A 418 -20.16 43.30 -32.07
N THR A 419 -19.25 42.94 -31.17
CA THR A 419 -18.97 41.53 -30.89
C THR A 419 -20.14 40.88 -30.15
N LEU A 420 -20.15 39.55 -30.07
CA LEU A 420 -21.20 38.84 -29.33
C LEU A 420 -21.20 39.24 -27.84
N VAL A 421 -20.01 39.45 -27.28
CA VAL A 421 -19.82 39.90 -25.89
C VAL A 421 -20.37 41.30 -25.68
N ASP A 422 -20.04 42.25 -26.56
CA ASP A 422 -20.49 43.63 -26.45
C ASP A 422 -22.02 43.75 -26.58
N ALA A 423 -22.63 42.95 -27.46
CA ALA A 423 -24.08 42.91 -27.63
C ALA A 423 -24.80 42.32 -26.41
N ILE A 424 -24.24 41.26 -25.79
CA ILE A 424 -24.78 40.68 -24.55
C ILE A 424 -24.65 41.67 -23.39
N ALA A 425 -23.50 42.34 -23.26
CA ALA A 425 -23.27 43.34 -22.21
C ALA A 425 -24.32 44.47 -22.25
N GLU A 426 -24.65 44.96 -23.45
CA GLU A 426 -25.69 45.99 -23.62
C GLU A 426 -27.10 45.50 -23.25
N LEU A 427 -27.41 44.21 -23.49
CA LEU A 427 -28.69 43.61 -23.09
C LEU A 427 -28.81 43.51 -21.56
N THR A 428 -27.71 43.27 -20.85
CA THR A 428 -27.68 43.29 -19.38
C THR A 428 -27.85 44.69 -18.81
N ASP A 429 -27.25 45.71 -19.43
CA ASP A 429 -27.42 47.11 -18.98
C ASP A 429 -28.85 47.63 -19.19
N LYS A 430 -29.52 47.21 -20.26
CA LYS A 430 -30.94 47.56 -20.51
C LYS A 430 -31.95 46.89 -19.58
N LYS A 431 -31.55 45.87 -18.80
CA LYS A 431 -32.40 45.23 -17.78
C LYS A 431 -32.23 45.86 -16.38
N ALA A 432 -31.23 46.73 -16.20
CA ALA A 432 -30.93 47.40 -14.93
C ALA A 432 -31.49 48.84 -14.85
N ALA A 433 -32.07 49.35 -15.95
CA ALA A 433 -32.86 50.58 -16.01
C ALA A 433 -34.35 50.22 -16.14
#